data_AF-A0A380W5N3-F1
#
_entry.id   AF-A0A380W5N3-F1
#
_cell.length_a   1.000
_cell.length_b   1.000
_cell.length_c   1.000
_cell.angle_alpha   90.00
_cell.angle_beta   90.00
_cell.angle_gamma   90.00
#
_symmetry.space_group_name_H-M   'P 1'
#
loop_
_entity.id
_entity.type
_entity.pdbx_description
1 polymer ?
#
loop_
_entity_poly.entity_id
_entity_poly.type
_entity_poly.pdbx_seq_one_letter_code
_entity_poly.pdbx_strand_id
1 'polypeptide(L)'
;MKRPQIQFENWPRWFATMWPNAQRRWLIVTSYRQFAETHKSMFADIMLRAGAWSPIRESDPFLAGVAEGRRQIAIELVKLAKLDPAELFELTKVERKGERP
;
A
#
# COMPACT_ATOMS: atom_id res chain seq x y z
N MET A 1 15.93 17.67 -5.84
CA MET A 1 15.05 17.47 -4.67
C MET A 1 15.04 15.98 -4.34
N LYS A 2 15.60 15.53 -3.22
CA LYS A 2 15.61 14.09 -2.85
C LYS A 2 14.21 13.69 -2.36
N ARG A 3 13.63 12.61 -2.90
CA ARG A 3 12.33 12.10 -2.46
C ARG A 3 12.43 11.70 -0.97
N PRO A 4 11.43 12.03 -0.13
CA PRO A 4 11.42 11.55 1.25
C PRO A 4 11.36 10.03 1.27
N GLN A 5 12.41 9.40 1.81
CA GLN A 5 12.38 7.97 2.15
C GLN A 5 11.55 7.83 3.43
N ILE A 6 10.35 7.30 3.30
CA ILE A 6 9.53 6.93 4.46
C ILE A 6 10.25 5.74 5.14
N GLN A 7 10.81 5.96 6.33
CA GLN A 7 11.46 4.91 7.11
C GLN A 7 10.43 4.24 8.03
N PHE A 8 10.25 2.94 7.87
CA PHE A 8 9.26 2.13 8.59
C PHE A 8 9.93 1.29 9.67
N GLU A 9 10.55 1.95 10.66
CA GLU A 9 11.49 1.35 11.61
C GLU A 9 10.93 0.17 12.45
N ASN A 10 9.62 -0.03 12.51
CA ASN A 10 8.96 -1.09 13.30
C ASN A 10 8.16 -2.13 12.50
N TRP A 11 8.15 -2.05 11.17
CA TRP A 11 7.44 -2.99 10.29
C TRP A 11 7.73 -4.47 10.59
N PRO A 12 9.00 -4.90 10.73
CA PRO A 12 9.31 -6.31 10.95
C PRO A 12 8.74 -6.85 12.27
N ARG A 13 8.67 -5.99 13.30
CA ARG A 13 8.17 -6.35 14.63
C ARG A 13 6.64 -6.48 14.64
N TRP A 14 5.94 -5.53 14.02
CA TRP A 14 4.48 -5.61 13.82
C TRP A 14 4.11 -6.84 12.98
N PHE A 15 4.83 -7.08 11.89
CA PHE A 15 4.52 -8.23 11.04
C PHE A 15 4.77 -9.55 11.77
N ALA A 16 5.75 -9.58 12.68
CA ALA A 16 5.99 -10.71 13.54
C ALA A 16 4.88 -11.01 14.55
N THR A 17 4.17 -9.99 15.04
CA THR A 17 3.02 -10.19 15.94
C THR A 17 1.80 -10.73 15.21
N MET A 18 1.59 -10.32 13.95
CA MET A 18 0.47 -10.82 13.13
C MET A 18 0.72 -12.24 12.60
N TRP A 19 1.98 -12.55 12.28
CA TRP A 19 2.42 -13.85 11.76
C TRP A 19 3.50 -14.45 12.67
N PRO A 20 3.10 -15.06 13.81
CA PRO A 20 4.04 -15.51 14.83
C PRO A 20 4.98 -16.62 14.36
N ASN A 21 4.51 -17.49 13.46
CA ASN A 21 5.35 -18.54 12.87
C ASN A 21 6.29 -17.96 11.80
N ALA A 22 7.60 -18.04 12.03
CA ALA A 22 8.62 -17.47 11.16
C ALA A 22 8.68 -18.09 9.75
N GLN A 23 8.48 -19.40 9.60
CA GLN A 23 8.50 -20.04 8.27
C GLN A 23 7.29 -19.59 7.43
N ARG A 24 6.09 -19.58 8.03
CA ARG A 24 4.87 -19.11 7.37
C ARG A 24 4.97 -17.62 7.03
N ARG A 25 5.58 -16.82 7.89
CA ARG A 25 5.84 -15.40 7.64
C ARG A 25 6.68 -15.19 6.38
N TRP A 26 7.76 -15.95 6.22
CA TRP A 26 8.60 -15.86 5.02
C TRP A 26 7.82 -16.25 3.77
N LEU A 27 7.05 -17.34 3.83
CA LEU A 27 6.18 -17.77 2.74
C LEU A 27 5.19 -16.67 2.31
N ILE A 28 4.53 -16.01 3.26
CA ILE A 28 3.60 -14.91 2.96
C ILE A 28 4.32 -13.75 2.26
N VAL A 29 5.49 -13.33 2.77
CA VAL A 29 6.27 -12.23 2.16
C VAL A 29 6.67 -12.58 0.74
N THR A 30 7.19 -13.78 0.50
CA THR A 30 7.61 -14.21 -0.83
C THR A 30 6.43 -14.34 -1.78
N SER A 31 5.29 -14.85 -1.33
CA SER A 31 4.06 -14.91 -2.13
C SER A 31 3.57 -13.53 -2.57
N TYR A 32 3.55 -12.54 -1.67
CA TYR A 32 3.15 -11.17 -2.05
C TYR A 32 4.10 -10.55 -3.07
N ARG A 33 5.41 -10.77 -2.93
CA ARG A 33 6.42 -10.27 -3.87
C ARG A 33 6.27 -10.91 -5.24
N GLN A 34 6.17 -12.24 -5.29
CA GLN A 34 6.00 -12.98 -6.55
C GLN A 34 4.70 -12.55 -7.25
N PHE A 35 3.61 -12.41 -6.51
CA PHE A 35 2.34 -11.95 -7.06
C PHE A 35 2.45 -10.54 -7.66
N ALA A 36 3.20 -9.66 -7.01
CA ALA A 36 3.41 -8.28 -7.45
C ALA A 36 4.21 -8.14 -8.75
N GLU A 37 5.00 -9.15 -9.14
CA GLU A 37 5.77 -9.10 -10.40
C GLU A 37 4.87 -8.94 -11.63
N THR A 38 3.66 -9.53 -11.59
CA THR A 38 2.72 -9.54 -12.73
C THR A 38 1.42 -8.76 -12.45
N HIS A 39 1.14 -8.40 -11.19
CA HIS A 39 -0.15 -7.80 -10.79
C HIS A 39 -0.02 -6.43 -10.11
N LYS A 40 0.97 -5.62 -10.49
CA LYS A 40 1.17 -4.27 -9.90
C LYS A 40 -0.09 -3.39 -9.95
N SER A 41 -0.87 -3.47 -11.02
CA SER A 41 -2.13 -2.73 -11.19
C SER A 41 -3.18 -3.08 -10.14
N MET A 42 -3.20 -4.32 -9.65
CA MET A 42 -4.11 -4.72 -8.56
C MET A 42 -3.75 -4.00 -7.25
N PHE A 43 -2.46 -3.86 -6.95
CA PHE A 43 -2.02 -3.09 -5.77
C PHE A 43 -2.34 -1.60 -5.91
N ALA A 44 -2.23 -1.04 -7.13
CA ALA A 44 -2.65 0.33 -7.40
C ALA A 44 -4.17 0.53 -7.17
N ASP A 45 -5.02 -0.41 -7.62
CA ASP A 45 -6.47 -0.38 -7.37
C ASP A 45 -6.79 -0.51 -5.87
N ILE A 46 -6.13 -1.42 -5.15
CA ILE A 46 -6.29 -1.57 -3.68
C ILE A 46 -5.96 -0.25 -2.98
N MET A 47 -4.82 0.37 -3.30
CA MET A 47 -4.39 1.65 -2.71
C MET A 47 -5.38 2.78 -3.02
N LEU A 48 -5.93 2.80 -4.24
CA LEU A 48 -6.92 3.79 -4.66
C LEU A 48 -8.21 3.65 -3.85
N ARG A 49 -8.75 2.43 -3.74
CA ARG A 49 -9.98 2.14 -2.99
C ARG A 49 -9.82 2.35 -1.49
N ALA A 50 -8.62 2.14 -0.97
CA ALA A 50 -8.28 2.42 0.42
C ALA A 50 -8.06 3.91 0.71
N GLY A 51 -8.14 4.78 -0.31
CA GLY A 51 -7.93 6.22 -0.15
C GLY A 51 -6.52 6.57 0.31
N ALA A 52 -5.51 5.83 -0.16
CA ALA A 52 -4.13 5.98 0.29
C ALA A 52 -3.50 7.34 -0.04
N TRP A 53 -3.98 7.99 -1.12
CA TRP A 53 -3.47 9.28 -1.58
C TRP A 53 -4.41 10.47 -1.32
N SER A 54 -5.51 10.23 -0.60
CA SER A 54 -6.53 11.25 -0.32
C SER A 54 -6.73 11.41 1.18
N PRO A 55 -7.04 12.63 1.67
CA PRO A 55 -7.39 12.81 3.08
C PRO A 55 -8.68 12.04 3.42
N ILE A 56 -8.78 11.55 4.67
CA ILE A 56 -10.04 11.02 5.20
C ILE A 56 -11.00 12.21 5.36
N ARG A 57 -12.21 12.08 4.82
CA ARG A 57 -13.25 13.12 4.87
C ARG A 57 -14.41 12.78 5.81
N GLU A 58 -14.34 11.63 6.48
CA GLU A 58 -15.36 11.19 7.43
C GLU A 58 -15.39 12.11 8.65
N SER A 59 -16.58 12.63 8.97
CA SER A 59 -16.80 13.47 10.14
C SER A 59 -17.05 12.66 11.42
N ASP A 60 -17.59 11.44 11.28
CA ASP A 60 -17.74 10.49 12.39
C ASP A 60 -16.38 9.90 12.76
N PRO A 61 -15.90 10.05 14.01
CA PRO A 61 -14.65 9.48 14.47
C PRO A 61 -14.54 7.96 14.26
N PHE A 62 -15.63 7.22 14.41
CA PHE A 62 -15.62 5.77 14.22
C PHE A 62 -15.35 5.40 12.75
N LEU A 63 -16.10 6.01 11.83
CA LEU A 63 -15.92 5.80 10.38
C LEU A 63 -14.55 6.28 9.90
N ALA A 64 -14.04 7.39 10.46
CA ALA A 64 -12.68 7.85 10.20
C ALA A 64 -11.63 6.80 10.63
N GLY A 65 -11.82 6.17 11.79
CA GLY A 65 -10.98 5.06 12.26
C GLY A 65 -11.03 3.85 11.33
N VAL A 66 -12.22 3.48 10.84
CA VAL A 66 -12.38 2.39 9.85
C VAL A 66 -11.67 2.71 8.53
N ALA A 67 -11.81 3.94 8.04
CA ALA A 67 -11.14 4.40 6.82
C ALA A 67 -9.61 4.36 6.97
N GLU A 68 -9.08 4.82 8.10
CA GLU A 68 -7.64 4.76 8.38
C GLU A 68 -7.14 3.31 8.49
N GLY A 69 -7.89 2.43 9.15
CA GLY A 69 -7.55 1.01 9.23
C GLY A 69 -7.45 0.35 7.85
N ARG A 70 -8.37 0.65 6.94
CA ARG A 70 -8.31 0.17 5.54
C ARG A 70 -7.10 0.70 4.81
N ARG A 71 -6.78 1.99 4.97
CA ARG A 71 -5.58 2.61 4.40
C ARG A 71 -4.31 1.93 4.89
N GLN A 72 -4.21 1.71 6.19
CA GLN A 72 -3.03 1.05 6.79
C GLN A 72 -2.86 -0.36 6.23
N ILE A 73 -3.93 -1.17 6.16
CA ILE A 73 -3.86 -2.51 5.57
C ILE A 73 -3.35 -2.45 4.13
N ALA A 74 -3.86 -1.54 3.29
CA ALA A 74 -3.39 -1.40 1.92
C ALA A 74 -1.88 -1.07 1.85
N ILE A 75 -1.40 -0.15 2.69
CA ILE A 75 0.01 0.21 2.78
C ILE A 75 0.87 -0.99 3.23
N GLU A 76 0.40 -1.78 4.19
CA GLU A 76 1.11 -2.98 4.65
C GLU A 76 1.21 -4.06 3.56
N LEU A 77 0.18 -4.22 2.72
CA LEU A 77 0.23 -5.12 1.57
C LEU A 77 1.27 -4.67 0.53
N VAL A 78 1.36 -3.35 0.26
CA VAL A 78 2.36 -2.77 -0.64
C VAL A 78 3.78 -2.97 -0.10
N LYS A 79 3.98 -2.84 1.23
CA LYS A 79 5.26 -3.13 1.89
C LYS A 79 5.65 -4.60 1.76
N LEU A 80 4.70 -5.52 1.97
CA LEU A 80 4.92 -6.96 1.78
C LEU A 80 5.38 -7.28 0.35
N ALA A 81 4.67 -6.69 -0.62
CA ALA A 81 4.96 -6.81 -2.03
C ALA A 81 6.27 -6.12 -2.47
N LYS A 82 6.90 -5.32 -1.59
CA LYS A 82 8.11 -4.54 -1.89
C LYS A 82 7.94 -3.62 -3.10
N LEU A 83 6.79 -2.96 -3.19
CA LEU A 83 6.47 -2.02 -4.26
C LEU A 83 6.69 -0.57 -3.81
N ASP A 84 7.02 0.32 -4.75
CA ASP A 84 7.08 1.77 -4.50
C ASP A 84 5.67 2.37 -4.64
N PRO A 85 5.09 2.99 -3.59
CA PRO A 85 3.81 3.68 -3.68
C PRO A 85 3.76 4.77 -4.74
N ALA A 86 4.89 5.39 -5.08
CA ALA A 86 4.95 6.40 -6.14
C ALA A 86 4.73 5.77 -7.52
N GLU A 87 5.33 4.61 -7.80
CA GLU A 87 5.08 3.86 -9.04
C GLU A 87 3.61 3.46 -9.14
N LEU A 88 3.01 3.00 -8.03
CA LEU A 88 1.60 2.63 -7.99
C LEU A 88 0.68 3.83 -8.24
N PHE A 89 1.03 5.02 -7.74
CA PHE A 89 0.26 6.23 -7.98
C PHE A 89 0.23 6.60 -9.46
N GLU A 90 1.37 6.51 -10.16
CA GLU A 90 1.41 6.76 -11.60
C GLU A 90 0.47 5.83 -12.39
N LEU A 91 0.36 4.57 -11.98
CA LEU A 91 -0.57 3.60 -12.61
C LEU A 91 -2.05 3.97 -12.44
N THR A 92 -2.39 4.84 -11.48
CA THR A 92 -3.77 5.31 -11.27
C THR A 92 -4.11 6.55 -12.08
N LYS A 93 -3.11 7.23 -12.63
CA LYS A 93 -3.35 8.42 -13.45
C LYS A 93 -3.91 7.99 -14.79
N VAL A 94 -5.07 8.52 -15.14
CA VAL A 94 -5.59 8.41 -16.50
C VAL A 94 -5.00 9.56 -17.30
N GLU A 95 -4.15 9.26 -18.28
CA GLU A 95 -3.81 10.25 -19.31
C GLU A 95 -5.07 10.58 -20.08
N ARG A 96 -5.60 11.80 -19.89
CA ARG A 96 -6.66 12.31 -20.76
C ARG A 96 -6.03 12.59 -22.13
N LYS A 97 -6.42 11.82 -23.15
CA LYS A 97 -6.09 12.12 -24.55
C LYS A 97 -6.50 13.57 -24.86
N GLY A 98 -5.55 14.49 -24.91
CA GLY A 98 -5.81 15.90 -25.27
C GLY A 98 -4.87 16.94 -24.66
N GLU A 99 -4.23 16.66 -23.52
CA GLU A 99 -3.25 17.59 -22.93
C GLU A 99 -1.85 17.27 -23.48
N ARG A 100 -1.51 17.85 -24.63
CA ARG A 100 -0.11 18.07 -25.02
C ARG A 100 0.38 19.38 -24.38
N PRO A 101 1.68 19.48 -24.06
CA PRO A 101 2.28 20.71 -23.53
C PRO A 101 2.12 21.90 -24.48
#